data_AF-A0A177E1P4-F1
#
_entry.id   AF-A0A177E1P4-F1
#
_cell.length_a   1.000
_cell.length_b   1.000
_cell.length_c   1.000
_cell.angle_alpha   90.00
_cell.angle_beta   90.00
_cell.angle_gamma   90.00
#
_symmetry.space_group_name_H-M   'P 1'
#
loop_
_entity.id
_entity.type
_entity.pdbx_description
1 polymer ?
#
loop_
_entity_poly.entity_id
_entity_poly.type
_entity_poly.pdbx_seq_one_letter_code
_entity_poly.pdbx_strand_id
1 'polypeptide(L)'
;MDTHHANGQSQSPSDVPPLPEREAQPAISAWRRYVHLYAPMIASIFALSLSPAIHQALGLPTGTNILPITASFAIPTYLAASLFYPTNQPEPTPEQSIRFTRKNDFYRAGVIATYGRLFDAPYNVTRFLMDVLLSYGADQVIGERAVGTKQRRSNFLVALTWIVGSRMVALCLAFDTPVLQRLVVMVDRTLFRTAYVALVDDVLGVLTQPNVRTFKGKITLIATQAFLICAIGLVFVAWAMSHSGEIESALAEMNAELGDVSSKTP
;
A
#
# COMPACT_ATOMS: atom_id res chain seq x y z
N MET A 1 44.92 -56.78 40.54
CA MET A 1 43.51 -56.51 40.20
C MET A 1 43.34 -55.02 40.25
N ASP A 2 43.08 -54.48 39.07
CA ASP A 2 43.39 -53.11 38.69
C ASP A 2 42.42 -52.07 39.24
N THR A 3 43.03 -50.92 39.43
CA THR A 3 42.56 -49.53 39.61
C THR A 3 41.17 -49.17 39.06
N HIS A 4 40.46 -48.26 39.75
CA HIS A 4 40.40 -46.84 39.37
C HIS A 4 39.41 -46.01 40.21
N HIS A 5 39.93 -44.96 40.83
CA HIS A 5 39.21 -43.74 41.20
C HIS A 5 38.72 -43.00 39.95
N ALA A 6 37.50 -42.45 39.99
CA ALA A 6 37.06 -41.30 39.20
C ALA A 6 35.86 -40.67 39.93
N ASN A 7 36.07 -39.74 40.87
CA ASN A 7 36.23 -38.31 40.61
C ASN A 7 35.10 -37.75 39.73
N GLY A 8 34.00 -37.37 40.37
CA GLY A 8 32.94 -36.57 39.75
C GLY A 8 33.45 -35.15 39.50
N GLN A 9 34.07 -34.95 38.33
CA GLN A 9 34.37 -33.63 37.82
C GLN A 9 33.10 -32.95 37.33
N SER A 10 32.88 -31.73 37.80
CA SER A 10 31.88 -30.79 37.32
C SER A 10 32.05 -30.59 35.81
N GLN A 11 31.07 -31.00 35.02
CA GLN A 11 30.98 -30.56 33.62
C GLN A 11 30.54 -29.09 33.63
N SER A 12 31.51 -28.21 33.43
CA SER A 12 31.30 -26.80 33.07
C SER A 12 30.45 -26.73 31.79
N PRO A 13 29.47 -25.82 31.68
CA PRO A 13 28.58 -25.72 30.52
C PRO A 13 29.27 -25.07 29.29
N SER A 14 30.54 -25.37 29.05
CA SER A 14 31.39 -24.66 28.08
C SER A 14 31.61 -25.40 26.75
N ASP A 15 31.05 -26.60 26.56
CA ASP A 15 31.23 -27.38 25.32
C ASP A 15 30.02 -27.30 24.37
N VAL A 16 29.46 -26.11 24.18
CA VAL A 16 28.66 -25.83 23.00
C VAL A 16 29.61 -25.22 21.97
N PRO A 17 29.85 -25.87 20.82
CA PRO A 17 30.62 -25.27 19.74
C PRO A 17 30.00 -23.91 19.41
N PRO A 18 30.79 -22.82 19.32
CA PRO A 18 30.26 -21.56 18.83
C PRO A 18 29.62 -21.83 17.46
N LEU A 19 28.33 -21.52 17.34
CA LEU A 19 27.65 -21.52 16.04
C LEU A 19 28.54 -20.73 15.08
N PRO A 20 28.80 -21.23 13.86
CA PRO A 20 29.61 -20.50 12.90
C PRO A 20 29.04 -19.09 12.82
N GLU A 21 29.90 -18.10 13.09
CA GLU A 21 29.58 -16.68 12.93
C GLU A 21 28.85 -16.58 11.60
N ARG A 22 27.58 -16.18 11.63
CA ARG A 22 26.84 -15.86 10.41
C ARG A 22 27.73 -14.89 9.67
N GLU A 23 28.36 -15.34 8.59
CA GLU A 23 29.09 -14.49 7.66
C GLU A 23 28.22 -13.25 7.48
N ALA A 24 28.75 -12.11 7.92
CA ALA A 24 28.03 -10.85 7.91
C ALA A 24 27.70 -10.57 6.45
N GLN A 25 26.49 -10.94 6.03
CA GLN A 25 26.03 -10.69 4.68
C GLN A 25 26.26 -9.21 4.41
N PRO A 26 26.86 -8.84 3.27
CA PRO A 26 27.20 -7.46 3.00
C PRO A 26 25.94 -6.61 3.20
N ALA A 27 26.06 -5.59 4.06
CA ALA A 27 24.94 -4.76 4.45
C ALA A 27 24.27 -4.19 3.19
N ILE A 28 23.09 -4.71 2.85
CA ILE A 28 22.33 -4.27 1.69
C ILE A 28 21.97 -2.80 1.90
N SER A 29 22.36 -1.94 0.96
CA SER A 29 22.01 -0.52 1.00
C SER A 29 20.49 -0.33 1.06
N ALA A 30 20.02 0.58 1.92
CA ALA A 30 18.59 0.79 2.17
C ALA A 30 17.77 1.07 0.89
N TRP A 31 18.31 1.83 -0.06
CA TRP A 31 17.59 2.15 -1.31
C TRP A 31 17.29 0.91 -2.16
N ARG A 32 18.22 -0.06 -2.22
CA ARG A 32 18.02 -1.33 -2.94
C ARG A 32 16.96 -2.21 -2.27
N ARG A 33 16.89 -2.14 -0.94
CA ARG A 33 15.91 -2.89 -0.15
C ARG A 33 14.48 -2.46 -0.47
N TYR A 34 14.27 -1.17 -0.73
CA TYR A 34 12.95 -0.58 -0.97
C TYR A 34 12.69 -0.21 -2.44
N VAL A 35 13.51 -0.70 -3.38
CA VAL A 35 13.39 -0.33 -4.80
C VAL A 35 11.99 -0.64 -5.37
N HIS A 36 11.39 -1.77 -4.99
CA HIS A 36 10.05 -2.14 -5.44
C HIS A 36 8.93 -1.27 -4.84
N LEU A 37 9.20 -0.53 -3.77
CA LEU A 37 8.29 0.45 -3.19
C LEU A 37 8.30 1.77 -3.98
N TYR A 38 9.48 2.27 -4.36
CA TYR A 38 9.61 3.55 -5.07
C TYR A 38 9.37 3.43 -6.58
N ALA A 39 9.72 2.30 -7.18
CA ALA A 39 9.61 2.07 -8.62
C ALA A 39 8.19 2.32 -9.19
N PRO A 40 7.08 1.82 -8.60
CA PRO A 40 5.73 2.13 -9.10
C PRO A 40 5.37 3.61 -9.00
N MET A 41 5.90 4.36 -8.02
CA MET A 41 5.70 5.81 -7.93
C MET A 41 6.35 6.53 -9.12
N ILE A 42 7.61 6.19 -9.40
CA ILE A 42 8.36 6.73 -10.54
C ILE A 42 7.66 6.35 -11.86
N ALA A 43 7.27 5.09 -11.99
CA ALA A 43 6.56 4.58 -13.17
C ALA A 43 5.22 5.29 -13.40
N SER A 44 4.51 5.67 -12.35
CA SER A 44 3.26 6.45 -12.47
C SER A 44 3.51 7.82 -13.07
N ILE A 45 4.60 8.51 -12.68
CA ILE A 45 5.00 9.80 -13.26
C ILE A 45 5.32 9.64 -14.75
N PHE A 46 6.09 8.61 -15.11
CA PHE A 46 6.39 8.32 -16.52
C PHE A 46 5.12 7.96 -17.30
N ALA A 47 4.26 7.10 -16.77
CA ALA A 47 3.03 6.69 -17.45
C ALA A 47 2.09 7.88 -17.69
N LEU A 48 1.97 8.80 -16.73
CA LEU A 48 1.15 10.00 -16.87
C LEU A 48 1.77 11.00 -17.86
N SER A 49 3.07 11.25 -17.79
CA SER A 49 3.77 12.20 -18.67
C SER A 49 3.88 11.72 -20.13
N LEU A 50 4.08 10.42 -20.36
CA LEU A 50 4.16 9.85 -21.70
C LEU A 50 2.79 9.52 -22.29
N SER A 51 1.72 9.48 -21.50
CA SER A 51 0.39 9.10 -21.97
C SER A 51 -0.04 9.88 -23.23
N PRO A 52 0.04 11.24 -23.29
CA PRO A 52 -0.36 11.98 -24.49
C PRO A 52 0.43 11.56 -25.74
N ALA A 53 1.75 11.37 -25.60
CA ALA A 53 2.62 10.92 -26.68
C ALA A 53 2.31 9.48 -27.13
N ILE A 54 1.98 8.58 -26.19
CA ILE A 54 1.59 7.20 -26.48
C ILE A 54 0.25 7.17 -27.23
N HIS A 55 -0.74 7.96 -26.81
CA HIS A 55 -2.01 8.09 -27.51
C HIS A 55 -1.81 8.59 -28.95
N GLN A 56 -0.97 9.61 -29.12
CA GLN A 56 -0.64 10.16 -30.43
C GLN A 56 0.10 9.14 -31.33
N ALA A 57 1.10 8.42 -30.79
CA ALA A 57 1.89 7.45 -31.53
C ALA A 57 1.08 6.21 -31.94
N LEU A 58 0.11 5.79 -31.11
CA LEU A 58 -0.74 4.63 -31.37
C LEU A 58 -2.03 4.99 -32.13
N GLY A 59 -2.23 6.27 -32.48
CA GLY A 59 -3.46 6.73 -33.16
C GLY A 59 -4.73 6.48 -32.33
N LEU A 60 -4.61 6.41 -31.00
CA LEU A 60 -5.72 6.13 -30.11
C LEU A 60 -6.56 7.40 -29.92
N PRO A 61 -7.90 7.32 -30.03
CA PRO A 61 -8.75 8.48 -29.83
C PRO A 61 -8.57 9.07 -28.41
N THR A 62 -8.69 10.40 -28.33
CA THR A 62 -8.77 11.14 -27.07
C THR A 62 -9.95 10.61 -26.25
N GLY A 63 -9.66 10.12 -25.03
CA GLY A 63 -10.66 9.44 -24.18
C GLY A 63 -10.59 7.91 -24.18
N THR A 64 -9.63 7.30 -24.89
CA THR A 64 -9.37 5.85 -24.72
C THR A 64 -9.00 5.53 -23.28
N ASN A 65 -9.54 4.45 -22.73
CA ASN A 65 -9.28 4.02 -21.36
C ASN A 65 -7.76 3.86 -21.14
N ILE A 66 -7.20 4.72 -20.29
CA ILE A 66 -5.76 4.77 -19.98
C ILE A 66 -5.31 3.64 -19.04
N LEU A 67 -6.26 2.92 -18.42
CA LEU A 67 -5.97 1.91 -17.40
C LEU A 67 -5.13 0.73 -17.92
N PRO A 68 -5.40 0.13 -19.10
CA PRO A 68 -4.55 -0.95 -19.61
C PRO A 68 -3.12 -0.46 -19.94
N ILE A 69 -3.00 0.76 -20.46
CA ILE A 69 -1.71 1.37 -20.79
C ILE A 69 -0.91 1.59 -19.50
N THR A 70 -1.50 2.24 -18.51
CA THR A 70 -0.86 2.46 -17.19
C THR A 70 -0.55 1.15 -16.46
N ALA A 71 -1.43 0.16 -16.51
CA ALA A 71 -1.18 -1.17 -15.93
C ALA A 71 0.01 -1.87 -16.61
N SER A 72 0.19 -1.69 -17.93
CA SER A 72 1.30 -2.31 -18.67
C SER A 72 2.68 -1.86 -18.18
N PHE A 73 2.79 -0.65 -17.60
CA PHE A 73 4.03 -0.15 -16.99
C PHE A 73 4.47 -0.97 -15.78
N ALA A 74 3.60 -1.77 -15.17
CA ALA A 74 3.98 -2.63 -14.04
C ALA A 74 5.05 -3.66 -14.42
N ILE A 75 5.01 -4.21 -15.64
CA ILE A 75 5.98 -5.20 -16.11
C ILE A 75 7.39 -4.60 -16.23
N PRO A 76 7.63 -3.51 -16.99
CA PRO A 76 8.95 -2.88 -17.03
C PRO A 76 9.37 -2.34 -15.67
N THR A 77 8.44 -1.87 -14.83
CA THR A 77 8.73 -1.45 -13.45
C THR A 77 9.27 -2.60 -12.61
N TYR A 78 8.62 -3.77 -12.67
CA TYR A 78 9.08 -4.98 -12.00
C TYR A 78 10.48 -5.39 -12.50
N LEU A 79 10.68 -5.42 -13.82
CA LEU A 79 11.95 -5.82 -14.41
C LEU A 79 13.08 -4.88 -14.01
N ALA A 80 12.89 -3.57 -14.13
CA ALA A 80 13.87 -2.56 -13.75
C ALA A 80 14.21 -2.62 -12.25
N ALA A 81 13.20 -2.73 -11.39
CA ALA A 81 13.42 -2.84 -9.94
C ALA A 81 14.13 -4.15 -9.56
N SER A 82 13.84 -5.25 -10.27
CA SER A 82 14.48 -6.55 -10.03
C SER A 82 15.98 -6.55 -10.33
N LEU A 83 16.48 -5.64 -11.17
CA LEU A 83 17.93 -5.51 -11.43
C LEU A 83 18.70 -5.05 -10.20
N PHE A 84 18.05 -4.29 -9.31
CA PHE A 84 18.68 -3.70 -8.13
C PHE A 84 18.27 -4.40 -6.82
N TYR A 85 17.18 -5.16 -6.85
CA TYR A 85 16.66 -5.84 -5.67
C TYR A 85 17.48 -7.08 -5.33
N PRO A 86 17.92 -7.24 -4.06
CA PRO A 86 18.66 -8.43 -3.65
C PRO A 86 17.74 -9.65 -3.60
N THR A 87 18.02 -10.64 -4.45
CA THR A 87 17.25 -11.89 -4.58
C THR A 87 17.34 -12.81 -3.35
N ASN A 88 18.33 -12.58 -2.48
CA ASN A 88 18.63 -13.40 -1.31
C ASN A 88 18.34 -12.72 0.03
N GLN A 89 17.22 -11.99 0.14
CA GLN A 89 16.80 -11.50 1.44
C GLN A 89 16.41 -12.65 2.38
N PRO A 90 16.81 -12.61 3.66
CA PRO A 90 16.32 -13.52 4.68
C PRO A 90 14.82 -13.31 4.92
N GLU A 91 14.17 -14.30 5.54
CA GLU A 91 12.77 -14.16 5.93
C GLU A 91 12.56 -12.95 6.88
N PRO A 92 11.39 -12.29 6.81
CA PRO A 92 11.08 -11.17 7.69
C PRO A 92 11.28 -11.51 9.15
N THR A 93 11.95 -10.63 9.89
CA THR A 93 11.90 -10.71 11.35
C THR A 93 10.48 -10.39 11.85
N PRO A 94 10.09 -10.84 13.06
CA PRO A 94 8.78 -10.51 13.63
C PRO A 94 8.48 -8.99 13.65
N GLU A 95 9.49 -8.18 13.94
CA GLU A 95 9.40 -6.70 13.93
C GLU A 95 9.15 -6.13 12.53
N GLN A 96 9.75 -6.74 11.50
CA GLN A 96 9.55 -6.34 10.12
C GLN A 96 8.19 -6.79 9.58
N SER A 97 7.64 -7.85 10.15
CA SER A 97 6.27 -8.33 9.86
C SER A 97 5.17 -7.47 10.49
N ILE A 98 5.54 -6.49 11.35
CA ILE A 98 4.58 -5.53 11.89
C ILE A 98 4.06 -4.66 10.75
N ARG A 99 2.74 -4.60 10.64
CA ARG A 99 2.02 -3.79 9.65
C ARG A 99 2.36 -2.31 9.78
N PHE A 100 2.38 -1.62 8.65
CA PHE A 100 2.78 -0.22 8.57
C PHE A 100 1.95 0.66 9.51
N THR A 101 0.62 0.54 9.47
CA THR A 101 -0.27 1.34 10.31
C THR A 101 -0.19 1.03 11.80
N ARG A 102 0.43 -0.09 12.20
CA ARG A 102 0.67 -0.46 13.61
C ARG A 102 2.01 -0.01 14.16
N LYS A 103 2.93 0.45 13.31
CA LYS A 103 4.22 0.98 13.77
C LYS A 103 4.09 2.33 14.45
N ASN A 104 3.09 3.11 14.05
CA ASN A 104 2.85 4.44 14.58
C ASN A 104 1.39 4.84 14.35
N ASP A 105 0.73 5.39 15.37
CA ASP A 105 -0.65 5.90 15.28
C ASP A 105 -0.79 7.01 14.23
N PHE A 106 0.27 7.81 14.03
CA PHE A 106 0.30 8.82 12.95
C PHE A 106 0.21 8.20 11.56
N TYR A 107 0.75 6.99 11.35
CA TYR A 107 0.63 6.29 10.06
C TYR A 107 -0.79 5.80 9.83
N ARG A 108 -1.43 5.25 10.85
CA ARG A 108 -2.86 4.87 10.80
C ARG A 108 -3.74 6.08 10.51
N ALA A 109 -3.55 7.17 11.24
CA ALA A 109 -4.30 8.41 11.04
C ALA A 109 -4.10 8.98 9.63
N GLY A 110 -2.85 8.97 9.14
CA GLY A 110 -2.51 9.38 7.77
C GLY A 110 -3.23 8.56 6.71
N VAL A 111 -3.24 7.23 6.84
CA VAL A 111 -3.96 6.33 5.92
C VAL A 111 -5.47 6.58 5.99
N ILE A 112 -6.05 6.77 7.17
CA ILE A 112 -7.49 7.08 7.26
C ILE A 112 -7.81 8.45 6.64
N ALA A 113 -6.89 9.41 6.71
CA ALA A 113 -7.05 10.71 6.07
C ALA A 113 -7.05 10.61 4.54
N THR A 114 -6.19 9.76 3.96
CA THR A 114 -6.16 9.55 2.51
C THR A 114 -7.46 8.94 1.99
N TYR A 115 -8.10 8.05 2.75
CA TYR A 115 -9.42 7.52 2.40
C TYR A 115 -10.46 8.64 2.19
N GLY A 116 -10.53 9.60 3.12
CA GLY A 116 -11.50 10.71 3.03
C GLY A 116 -11.31 11.56 1.77
N ARG A 117 -10.05 11.77 1.34
CA ARG A 117 -9.71 12.55 0.13
C ARG A 117 -9.91 11.76 -1.16
N LEU A 118 -9.62 10.45 -1.16
CA LEU A 118 -9.76 9.58 -2.33
C LEU A 118 -11.23 9.34 -2.74
N PHE A 119 -12.13 9.37 -1.77
CA PHE A 119 -13.56 9.08 -1.97
C PHE A 119 -14.45 10.32 -1.78
N ASP A 120 -13.87 11.51 -1.98
CA ASP A 120 -14.55 12.81 -2.04
C ASP A 120 -15.50 13.11 -0.86
N ALA A 121 -15.09 12.70 0.34
CA ALA A 121 -15.86 13.00 1.54
C ALA A 121 -15.43 14.38 2.09
N PRO A 122 -16.35 15.33 2.33
CA PRO A 122 -16.00 16.62 2.90
C PRO A 122 -15.28 16.42 4.23
N TYR A 123 -14.10 17.04 4.36
CA TYR A 123 -13.23 16.84 5.52
C TYR A 123 -13.89 17.38 6.78
N ASN A 124 -14.18 16.49 7.72
CA ASN A 124 -14.76 16.83 9.01
C ASN A 124 -13.91 16.18 10.11
N VAL A 125 -13.28 17.02 10.93
CA VAL A 125 -12.34 16.59 11.98
C VAL A 125 -13.01 15.65 12.98
N THR A 126 -14.23 15.96 13.42
CA THR A 126 -14.97 15.11 14.37
C THR A 126 -15.25 13.73 13.80
N ARG A 127 -15.67 13.66 12.53
CA ARG A 127 -15.87 12.38 11.85
C ARG A 127 -14.54 11.64 11.72
N PHE A 128 -13.48 12.31 11.28
CA PHE A 128 -12.15 11.72 11.15
C PHE A 128 -11.64 11.12 12.47
N LEU A 129 -11.76 11.84 13.60
CA LEU A 129 -11.36 11.33 14.91
C LEU A 129 -12.17 10.10 15.32
N MET A 130 -13.49 10.12 15.10
CA MET A 130 -14.34 8.95 15.35
C MET A 130 -13.94 7.77 14.48
N ASP A 131 -13.59 8.03 13.22
CA ASP A 131 -13.16 7.00 12.29
C ASP A 131 -11.81 6.37 12.71
N VAL A 132 -10.89 7.18 13.24
CA VAL A 132 -9.64 6.71 13.85
C VAL A 132 -9.95 5.84 15.08
N LEU A 133 -10.80 6.30 16.00
CA LEU A 133 -11.17 5.54 17.20
C LEU A 133 -11.83 4.20 16.84
N LEU A 134 -12.81 4.22 15.93
CA LEU A 134 -13.53 3.04 15.48
C LEU A 134 -12.62 2.04 14.77
N SER A 135 -11.55 2.49 14.11
CA SER A 135 -10.56 1.60 13.51
C SER A 135 -9.85 0.73 14.55
N TYR A 136 -9.61 1.21 15.78
CA TYR A 136 -9.02 0.38 16.84
C TYR A 136 -10.02 -0.66 17.37
N GLY A 137 -11.30 -0.30 17.45
CA GLY A 137 -12.37 -1.25 17.80
C GLY A 137 -12.54 -2.34 16.74
N ALA A 138 -12.49 -1.96 15.46
CA ALA A 138 -12.66 -2.88 14.34
C ALA A 138 -11.54 -3.93 14.28
N ASP A 139 -10.30 -3.57 14.62
CA ASP A 139 -9.18 -4.53 14.71
C ASP A 139 -9.50 -5.70 15.65
N GLN A 140 -10.18 -5.41 16.76
CA GLN A 140 -10.57 -6.43 17.74
C GLN A 140 -11.67 -7.33 17.18
N VAL A 141 -12.68 -6.74 16.53
CA VAL A 141 -13.84 -7.47 15.98
C VAL A 141 -13.46 -8.36 14.79
N ILE A 142 -12.58 -7.88 13.91
CA ILE A 142 -12.12 -8.62 12.73
C ILE A 142 -11.17 -9.77 13.13
N GLY A 143 -10.76 -9.83 14.39
CA GLY A 143 -9.87 -10.86 14.93
C GLY A 143 -8.45 -10.71 14.39
N GLU A 144 -7.97 -9.48 14.33
CA GLU A 144 -6.60 -9.21 13.91
C GLU A 144 -5.59 -9.85 14.87
N ARG A 145 -4.56 -10.47 14.30
CA ARG A 145 -3.58 -11.22 15.10
C ARG A 145 -2.66 -10.26 15.88
N ALA A 146 -2.32 -10.64 17.11
CA ALA A 146 -1.42 -9.88 17.97
C ALA A 146 0.00 -9.79 17.37
N VAL A 147 0.73 -8.74 17.73
CA VAL A 147 2.14 -8.57 17.36
C VAL A 147 2.95 -9.75 17.94
N GLY A 148 3.86 -10.31 17.15
CA GLY A 148 4.65 -11.49 17.54
C GLY A 148 4.01 -12.84 17.21
N THR A 149 2.75 -12.87 16.76
CA THR A 149 2.14 -14.11 16.23
C THR A 149 2.28 -14.19 14.71
N LYS A 150 2.19 -15.41 14.15
CA LYS A 150 2.26 -15.63 12.70
C LYS A 150 1.16 -14.82 12.00
N GLN A 151 1.57 -13.79 11.25
CA GLN A 151 0.63 -12.92 10.54
C GLN A 151 -0.13 -13.68 9.45
N ARG A 152 -1.36 -13.23 9.16
CA ARG A 152 -2.16 -13.76 8.04
C ARG A 152 -1.52 -13.31 6.72
N ARG A 153 -1.78 -14.06 5.63
CA ARG A 153 -1.27 -13.70 4.30
C ARG A 153 -1.86 -12.40 3.74
N SER A 154 -3.11 -12.11 4.08
CA SER A 154 -3.79 -10.86 3.74
C SER A 154 -4.85 -10.58 4.80
N ASN A 155 -4.80 -9.38 5.39
CA ASN A 155 -5.87 -8.90 6.27
C ASN A 155 -6.97 -8.21 5.47
N PHE A 156 -6.64 -7.68 4.29
CA PHE A 156 -7.61 -7.08 3.38
C PHE A 156 -8.71 -8.07 3.00
N LEU A 157 -8.36 -9.31 2.61
CA LEU A 157 -9.36 -10.31 2.24
C LEU A 157 -10.31 -10.65 3.40
N VAL A 158 -9.79 -10.66 4.64
CA VAL A 158 -10.62 -10.90 5.83
C VAL A 158 -11.57 -9.72 6.05
N ALA A 159 -11.07 -8.49 5.98
CA ALA A 159 -11.92 -7.31 6.09
C ALA A 159 -12.96 -7.24 4.97
N LEU A 160 -12.60 -7.67 3.76
CA LEU A 160 -13.51 -7.77 2.62
C LEU A 160 -14.63 -8.80 2.88
N THR A 161 -14.34 -9.94 3.50
CA THR A 161 -15.39 -10.90 3.89
C THR A 161 -16.36 -10.32 4.90
N TRP A 162 -15.90 -9.47 5.83
CA TRP A 162 -16.78 -8.75 6.75
C TRP A 162 -17.65 -7.72 6.05
N ILE A 163 -17.12 -6.99 5.07
CA ILE A 163 -17.91 -6.06 4.24
C ILE A 163 -19.00 -6.82 3.49
N VAL A 164 -18.64 -7.91 2.80
CA VAL A 164 -19.61 -8.73 2.05
C VAL A 164 -20.66 -9.29 2.99
N GLY A 165 -20.26 -9.83 4.15
CA GLY A 165 -21.17 -10.32 5.18
C GLY A 165 -22.13 -9.23 5.67
N SER A 166 -21.63 -8.04 6.00
CA SER A 166 -22.45 -6.89 6.43
C SER A 166 -23.47 -6.50 5.36
N ARG A 167 -23.05 -6.43 4.10
CA ARG A 167 -23.94 -6.11 2.98
C ARG A 167 -25.01 -7.17 2.76
N MET A 168 -24.68 -8.46 2.89
CA MET A 168 -25.67 -9.53 2.78
C MET A 168 -26.70 -9.45 3.91
N VAL A 169 -26.26 -9.22 5.16
CA VAL A 169 -27.16 -9.03 6.30
C VAL A 169 -28.09 -7.82 6.08
N ALA A 170 -27.56 -6.72 5.56
CA ALA A 170 -28.35 -5.52 5.25
C ALA A 170 -29.37 -5.72 4.12
N LEU A 171 -29.08 -6.59 3.15
CA LEU A 171 -30.04 -6.95 2.09
C LEU A 171 -31.14 -7.89 2.60
N CYS A 172 -30.84 -8.76 3.57
CA CYS A 172 -31.79 -9.72 4.11
C CYS A 172 -32.69 -9.14 5.20
N LEU A 173 -32.29 -8.04 5.85
CA LEU A 173 -33.04 -7.41 6.93
C LEU A 173 -33.62 -6.07 6.47
N ALA A 174 -34.95 -6.00 6.36
CA ALA A 174 -35.64 -4.72 6.18
C ALA A 174 -35.54 -3.92 7.48
N PHE A 175 -34.67 -2.90 7.49
CA PHE A 175 -34.51 -2.03 8.65
C PHE A 175 -35.47 -0.84 8.55
N ASP A 176 -36.68 -1.01 9.09
CA ASP A 176 -37.73 0.02 9.04
C ASP A 176 -37.51 1.17 10.05
N THR A 177 -36.49 1.09 10.92
CA THR A 177 -36.22 2.11 11.94
C THR A 177 -35.01 3.00 11.58
N PRO A 178 -35.14 4.34 11.69
CA PRO A 178 -34.09 5.29 11.29
C PRO A 178 -32.85 5.27 12.19
N VAL A 179 -32.95 4.71 13.39
CA VAL A 179 -31.82 4.50 14.30
C VAL A 179 -30.97 3.32 13.83
N LEU A 180 -31.62 2.22 13.45
CA LEU A 180 -30.95 1.01 12.99
C LEU A 180 -30.28 1.23 11.64
N GLN A 181 -30.93 1.95 10.73
CA GLN A 181 -30.32 2.41 9.48
C GLN A 181 -29.04 3.23 9.73
N ARG A 182 -29.06 4.16 10.69
CA ARG A 182 -27.87 4.95 11.06
C ARG A 182 -26.73 4.08 11.60
N LEU A 183 -27.04 3.09 12.43
CA LEU A 183 -26.04 2.16 12.96
C LEU A 183 -25.42 1.31 11.85
N VAL A 184 -26.23 0.79 10.93
CA VAL A 184 -25.75 0.02 9.77
C VAL A 184 -24.81 0.87 8.91
N VAL A 185 -25.17 2.13 8.65
CA VAL A 185 -24.30 3.06 7.90
C VAL A 185 -22.98 3.29 8.63
N MET A 186 -22.98 3.44 9.97
CA MET A 186 -21.74 3.59 10.74
C MET A 186 -20.87 2.33 10.72
N VAL A 187 -21.48 1.15 10.83
CA VAL A 187 -20.78 -0.14 10.77
C VAL A 187 -20.17 -0.35 9.39
N ASP A 188 -20.95 -0.18 8.32
CA ASP A 188 -20.45 -0.29 6.95
C ASP A 188 -19.28 0.67 6.70
N ARG A 189 -19.44 1.95 7.06
CA ARG A 189 -18.37 2.96 6.96
C ARG A 189 -17.10 2.53 7.70
N THR A 190 -17.23 1.94 8.89
CA THR A 190 -16.09 1.47 9.68
C THR A 190 -15.42 0.26 9.02
N LEU A 191 -16.20 -0.70 8.53
CA LEU A 191 -15.69 -1.88 7.83
C LEU A 191 -14.95 -1.52 6.56
N PHE A 192 -15.49 -0.60 5.74
CA PHE A 192 -14.82 -0.12 4.53
C PHE A 192 -13.47 0.54 4.83
N ARG A 193 -13.38 1.33 5.91
CA ARG A 193 -12.11 1.94 6.30
C ARG A 193 -11.10 0.96 6.86
N THR A 194 -11.57 -0.02 7.62
CA THR A 194 -10.69 -1.06 8.16
C THR A 194 -10.15 -1.91 7.02
N ALA A 195 -10.98 -2.22 6.02
CA ALA A 195 -10.51 -2.86 4.80
C ALA A 195 -9.53 -1.99 4.02
N TYR A 196 -9.75 -0.67 3.93
CA TYR A 196 -8.80 0.23 3.29
C TYR A 196 -7.45 0.27 4.00
N VAL A 197 -7.43 0.36 5.34
CA VAL A 197 -6.20 0.30 6.14
C VAL A 197 -5.48 -1.03 5.91
N ALA A 198 -6.21 -2.14 5.94
CA ALA A 198 -5.66 -3.46 5.68
C ALA A 198 -5.15 -3.62 4.23
N LEU A 199 -5.79 -3.00 3.25
CA LEU A 199 -5.34 -2.98 1.86
C LEU A 199 -4.01 -2.25 1.73
N VAL A 200 -3.88 -1.07 2.34
CA VAL A 200 -2.64 -0.29 2.32
C VAL A 200 -1.52 -1.05 3.02
N ASP A 201 -1.79 -1.68 4.16
CA ASP A 201 -0.81 -2.51 4.86
C ASP A 201 -0.37 -3.72 4.03
N ASP A 202 -1.29 -4.43 3.38
CA ASP A 202 -0.98 -5.59 2.53
C ASP A 202 -0.16 -5.15 1.30
N VAL A 203 -0.52 -4.04 0.64
CA VAL A 203 0.23 -3.46 -0.49
C VAL A 203 1.64 -3.07 -0.06
N LEU A 204 1.79 -2.31 1.03
CA LEU A 204 3.10 -1.92 1.56
C LEU A 204 3.92 -3.14 1.99
N GLY A 205 3.29 -4.16 2.59
CA GLY A 205 3.92 -5.41 2.95
C GLY A 205 4.53 -6.13 1.74
N VAL A 206 3.76 -6.25 0.65
CA VAL A 206 4.23 -6.86 -0.60
C VAL A 206 5.37 -6.06 -1.24
N LEU A 207 5.29 -4.73 -1.26
CA LEU A 207 6.28 -3.88 -1.92
C LEU A 207 7.58 -3.72 -1.12
N THR A 208 7.52 -3.75 0.21
CA THR A 208 8.69 -3.61 1.09
C THR A 208 9.49 -4.90 1.23
N GLN A 209 8.83 -6.06 1.17
CA GLN A 209 9.48 -7.37 1.25
C GLN A 209 8.91 -8.35 0.21
N PRO A 210 9.14 -8.10 -1.08
CA PRO A 210 8.63 -8.96 -2.12
C PRO A 210 9.31 -10.33 -2.12
N ASN A 211 8.49 -11.38 -2.26
CA ASN A 211 8.98 -12.74 -2.50
C ASN A 211 9.22 -12.97 -4.00
N VAL A 212 10.37 -12.50 -4.48
CA VAL A 212 10.77 -12.66 -5.90
C VAL A 212 11.26 -14.07 -6.25
N ARG A 213 11.42 -14.96 -5.26
CA ARG A 213 11.91 -16.33 -5.47
C ARG A 213 10.85 -17.25 -6.06
N THR A 214 9.58 -17.01 -5.73
CA THR A 214 8.46 -17.87 -6.16
C THR A 214 7.68 -17.23 -7.31
N PHE A 215 7.15 -18.05 -8.22
CA PHE A 215 6.31 -17.56 -9.32
C PHE A 215 5.07 -16.82 -8.81
N LYS A 216 4.43 -17.36 -7.75
CA LYS A 216 3.30 -16.71 -7.08
C LYS A 216 3.68 -15.32 -6.55
N GLY A 217 4.81 -15.19 -5.87
CA GLY A 217 5.26 -13.91 -5.33
C GLY A 217 5.61 -12.87 -6.41
N LYS A 218 6.20 -13.31 -7.54
CA LYS A 218 6.42 -12.44 -8.71
C LYS A 218 5.11 -11.90 -9.27
N ILE A 219 4.11 -12.76 -9.48
CA ILE A 219 2.79 -12.34 -9.95
C ILE A 219 2.14 -11.38 -8.96
N THR A 220 2.15 -11.70 -7.67
CA THR A 220 1.58 -10.83 -6.63
C THR A 220 2.24 -9.45 -6.63
N LEU A 221 3.56 -9.39 -6.80
CA LEU A 221 4.29 -8.13 -6.89
C LEU A 221 3.89 -7.32 -8.12
N ILE A 222 3.88 -7.93 -9.31
CA ILE A 222 3.50 -7.25 -10.56
C ILE A 222 2.06 -6.73 -10.45
N ALA A 223 1.13 -7.56 -9.95
CA ALA A 223 -0.27 -7.17 -9.74
C ALA A 223 -0.38 -6.01 -8.75
N THR A 224 0.42 -6.01 -7.67
CA THR A 224 0.45 -4.93 -6.68
C THR A 224 1.00 -3.63 -7.26
N GLN A 225 2.05 -3.72 -8.09
CA GLN A 225 2.59 -2.57 -8.80
C GLN A 225 1.60 -2.01 -9.82
N ALA A 226 0.92 -2.88 -10.59
CA ALA A 226 -0.14 -2.47 -11.51
C ALA A 226 -1.28 -1.78 -10.79
N PHE A 227 -1.75 -2.35 -9.68
CA PHE A 227 -2.78 -1.75 -8.84
C PHE A 227 -2.37 -0.35 -8.37
N LEU A 228 -1.14 -0.18 -7.88
CA LEU A 228 -0.68 1.11 -7.38
C LEU A 228 -0.53 2.15 -8.50
N ILE A 229 0.03 1.77 -9.65
CA ILE A 229 0.18 2.66 -10.81
C ILE A 229 -1.20 3.10 -11.32
N CYS A 230 -2.15 2.17 -11.46
CA CYS A 230 -3.52 2.50 -11.86
C CYS A 230 -4.23 3.39 -10.83
N ALA A 231 -4.09 3.10 -9.53
CA ALA A 231 -4.69 3.88 -8.48
C ALA A 231 -4.18 5.33 -8.50
N ILE A 232 -2.86 5.53 -8.62
CA ILE A 232 -2.27 6.88 -8.75
C ILE A 232 -2.78 7.58 -10.02
N GLY A 233 -2.83 6.86 -11.14
CA GLY A 233 -3.35 7.38 -12.40
C GLY A 233 -4.81 7.85 -12.28
N LEU A 234 -5.67 7.05 -11.66
CA LEU A 234 -7.08 7.40 -11.43
C LEU A 234 -7.23 8.63 -10.54
N VAL A 235 -6.45 8.73 -9.47
CA VAL A 235 -6.48 9.88 -8.56
C VAL A 235 -6.05 11.14 -9.29
N PHE A 236 -4.99 11.06 -10.09
CA PHE A 236 -4.53 12.18 -10.89
C PHE A 236 -5.57 12.62 -11.93
N VAL A 237 -6.19 11.68 -12.65
CA VAL A 237 -7.26 11.98 -13.61
C VAL A 237 -8.45 12.62 -12.92
N ALA A 238 -8.91 12.06 -11.79
CA ALA A 238 -10.02 12.63 -11.03
C ALA A 238 -9.70 14.05 -10.53
N TRP A 239 -8.48 14.27 -10.03
CA TRP A 239 -8.02 15.59 -9.62
C TRP A 239 -7.98 16.58 -10.80
N ALA A 240 -7.39 16.17 -11.93
CA ALA A 240 -7.29 17.00 -13.13
C ALA A 240 -8.66 17.36 -13.70
N MET A 241 -9.61 16.42 -13.71
CA MET A 241 -11.00 16.68 -14.11
C MET A 241 -11.71 17.65 -13.17
N SER A 242 -11.43 17.58 -11.86
CA SER A 242 -12.02 18.50 -10.88
C SER A 242 -11.45 19.92 -10.98
N HIS A 243 -10.26 20.11 -11.54
CA HIS A 243 -9.56 21.41 -11.61
C HIS A 243 -9.37 21.90 -13.05
N SER A 244 -9.94 21.23 -14.06
CA SER A 244 -9.72 21.57 -15.47
C SER A 244 -10.19 22.99 -15.80
N GLY A 245 -11.28 23.46 -15.19
CA GLY A 245 -11.77 24.83 -15.37
C GLY A 245 -10.85 25.91 -14.75
N GLU A 246 -10.18 25.59 -13.64
CA GLU A 246 -9.19 26.48 -13.01
C GLU A 246 -7.87 26.50 -13.81
N ILE A 247 -7.48 25.36 -14.39
CA ILE A 247 -6.29 25.24 -15.23
C ILE A 247 -6.49 25.96 -16.57
N GLU A 248 -7.67 25.84 -17.19
CA GLU A 248 -7.99 26.55 -18.44
C GLU A 248 -8.03 28.06 -18.24
N SER A 249 -8.59 28.53 -17.13
CA SER A 249 -8.60 29.98 -16.80
C SER A 249 -7.21 30.52 -16.49
N ALA A 250 -6.41 29.80 -15.71
CA ALA A 250 -5.02 30.19 -15.42
C ALA A 250 -4.13 30.20 -16.68
N LEU A 251 -4.30 29.22 -17.58
CA LEU A 251 -3.58 29.19 -18.87
C LEU A 251 -4.04 30.31 -19.81
N ALA A 252 -5.32 30.69 -19.77
CA ALA A 252 -5.84 31.81 -20.54
C ALA A 252 -5.30 33.16 -20.03
N GLU A 253 -5.24 33.36 -18.72
CA GLU A 253 -4.63 34.56 -18.12
C GLU A 253 -3.14 34.66 -18.44
N MET A 254 -2.40 33.56 -18.29
CA MET A 254 -0.95 33.55 -18.56
C MET A 254 -0.63 33.81 -20.04
N ASN A 255 -1.45 33.29 -20.97
CA ASN A 255 -1.32 33.58 -22.40
C ASN A 255 -1.72 35.03 -22.75
N ALA A 256 -2.68 35.62 -22.02
CA ALA A 256 -3.05 37.03 -22.19
C ALA A 256 -1.92 37.95 -21.71
N GLU A 257 -1.26 37.64 -20.58
CA GLU A 257 -0.09 38.38 -20.10
C GLU A 257 1.11 38.25 -21.04
N LEU A 258 1.40 37.05 -21.56
CA LEU A 258 2.46 36.85 -22.55
C LEU A 258 2.19 37.57 -23.89
N GLY A 259 0.93 37.63 -24.32
CA GLY A 259 0.51 38.40 -25.49
C GLY A 259 0.68 39.91 -25.32
N ASP A 260 0.44 40.43 -24.11
CA ASP A 260 0.60 41.86 -23.79
C ASP A 260 2.06 42.28 -23.57
N VAL A 261 2.96 41.34 -23.23
CA VAL A 261 4.41 41.60 -23.18
C VAL A 261 5.00 41.63 -24.60
N SER A 262 4.53 40.78 -25.51
CA SER A 262 4.98 40.77 -26.91
C SER A 262 4.56 42.02 -27.70
N SER A 263 3.51 42.73 -27.27
CA SER A 263 3.05 43.98 -27.88
C SER A 263 3.78 45.24 -27.37
N LYS A 264 4.60 45.11 -26.31
CA LYS A 264 5.30 46.20 -25.63
C LYS A 264 6.83 46.19 -25.78
N THR A 265 7.40 45.20 -26.45
CA THR A 265 8.81 45.24 -26.90
C THR A 265 8.91 45.97 -28.25
N PRO A 266 9.59 47.14 -28.32
CA PRO A 266 9.76 47.91 -29.55
C PRO A 266 10.71 47.27 -30.57
#